data_AF-A0A9P1FJK8-F1
#
_entry.id   AF-A0A9P1FJK8-F1
#
_cell.length_a   1.000
_cell.length_b   1.000
_cell.length_c   1.000
_cell.angle_alpha   90.00
_cell.angle_beta   90.00
_cell.angle_gamma   90.00
#
_symmetry.space_group_name_H-M   'P 1'
#
loop_
_entity.id
_entity.type
_entity.pdbx_description
1 polymer ?
#
loop_
_entity_poly.entity_id
_entity_poly.type
_entity_poly.pdbx_seq_one_letter_code
_entity_poly.pdbx_strand_id
1 'polypeptide(L)'
;MHDFVEDYVHGWEPGYQISAPALAFYRRGGLCDPVPGRNAFEFAVQKDRIRSSGMMLRVVATSLKTGQAKWWDENSDTIIQGCEASGAIAPIIYPMEVDHEAFVDGGFVANTPIMKALQDGAQTVLVVNLDPLSTSGLISNLQALQKADTNVGLRIMQSEFNIMQQRYFLEHELQMACWGFPDRKILAYTPTKDPGDFLSFSSVALQRMRDQGVQTVNETEPVDLCELFFKHYSTDKPNKEERAALAGRPPPVVYAARLRGAPAKLHALTSSTSSQSALSLQQWMDMRFTTCCFLLGLLAGFSLKQSCVRSSLLPYPELDV
;
A
#
# COMPACT_ATOMS: atom_id res chain seq x y z
N MET A 1 4.71 -16.58 -19.81
CA MET A 1 3.98 -15.44 -19.20
C MET A 1 4.07 -14.18 -20.07
N HIS A 2 5.19 -13.97 -20.78
CA HIS A 2 5.25 -13.04 -21.93
C HIS A 2 4.17 -13.34 -22.99
N ASP A 3 4.01 -14.62 -23.37
CA ASP A 3 3.02 -15.04 -24.38
C ASP A 3 1.56 -14.87 -23.94
N PHE A 4 1.29 -14.79 -22.64
CA PHE A 4 -0.09 -14.66 -22.14
C PHE A 4 -0.62 -13.24 -22.25
N VAL A 5 0.26 -12.22 -22.27
CA VAL A 5 -0.14 -10.82 -22.44
C VAL A 5 -0.36 -10.50 -23.91
N GLU A 6 0.45 -11.04 -24.83
CA GLU A 6 0.23 -10.86 -26.27
C GLU A 6 -1.10 -11.49 -26.72
N ASP A 7 -1.39 -12.74 -26.33
CA ASP A 7 -2.66 -13.39 -26.69
C ASP A 7 -3.90 -12.71 -26.07
N TYR A 8 -3.78 -12.10 -24.88
CA TYR A 8 -4.89 -11.35 -24.27
C TYR A 8 -5.16 -10.01 -24.95
N VAL A 9 -4.14 -9.38 -25.55
CA VAL A 9 -4.28 -8.14 -26.33
C VAL A 9 -5.00 -8.40 -27.67
N HIS A 10 -4.91 -9.62 -28.20
CA HIS A 10 -5.56 -10.00 -29.47
C HIS A 10 -7.01 -10.49 -29.34
N GLY A 11 -7.54 -10.66 -28.12
CA GLY A 11 -8.91 -11.10 -27.85
C GLY A 11 -9.98 -10.01 -27.84
N TRP A 12 -9.60 -8.74 -28.03
CA TRP A 12 -10.55 -7.63 -28.14
C TRP A 12 -11.00 -7.48 -29.60
N GLU A 13 -12.26 -7.08 -29.81
CA GLU A 13 -12.82 -6.85 -31.15
C GLU A 13 -11.82 -6.10 -32.05
N PRO A 14 -11.67 -6.48 -33.33
CA PRO A 14 -10.72 -5.84 -34.24
C PRO A 14 -10.98 -4.33 -34.30
N GLY A 15 -10.17 -3.52 -33.59
CA GLY A 15 -10.31 -2.07 -33.54
C GLY A 15 -10.11 -1.40 -32.17
N TYR A 16 -10.04 -2.14 -31.05
CA TYR A 16 -9.82 -1.50 -29.74
C TYR A 16 -8.34 -1.17 -29.48
N GLN A 17 -8.00 0.12 -29.48
CA GLN A 17 -6.67 0.60 -29.10
C GLN A 17 -6.55 0.67 -27.57
N ILE A 18 -5.59 -0.05 -27.00
CA ILE A 18 -5.23 0.08 -25.58
C ILE A 18 -4.68 1.49 -25.34
N SER A 19 -5.22 2.19 -24.35
CA SER A 19 -4.77 3.53 -24.00
C SER A 19 -3.31 3.52 -23.52
N ALA A 20 -2.57 4.61 -23.75
CA ALA A 20 -1.18 4.71 -23.28
C ALA A 20 -1.00 4.47 -21.76
N PRO A 21 -1.90 4.97 -20.87
CA PRO A 21 -1.83 4.63 -19.44
C PRO A 21 -2.04 3.14 -19.15
N ALA A 22 -2.98 2.49 -19.85
CA ALA A 22 -3.20 1.05 -19.70
C ALA A 22 -1.97 0.26 -20.16
N LEU A 23 -1.36 0.64 -21.30
CA LEU A 23 -0.14 0.02 -21.78
C LEU A 23 1.04 0.20 -20.80
N ALA A 24 1.17 1.40 -20.20
CA ALA A 24 2.16 1.67 -19.17
C ALA A 24 1.96 0.77 -17.95
N PHE A 25 0.73 0.60 -17.48
CA PHE A 25 0.41 -0.30 -16.39
C PHE A 25 0.82 -1.74 -16.69
N TYR A 26 0.43 -2.26 -17.86
CA TYR A 26 0.77 -3.63 -18.24
C TYR A 26 2.26 -3.88 -18.43
N ARG A 27 3.01 -2.89 -18.94
CA ARG A 27 4.43 -3.07 -19.26
C ARG A 27 5.38 -2.67 -18.12
N ARG A 28 5.00 -1.70 -17.30
CA ARG A 28 5.86 -1.07 -16.29
C ARG A 28 5.36 -1.24 -14.85
N GLY A 29 4.15 -1.75 -14.66
CA GLY A 29 3.59 -1.99 -13.32
C GLY A 29 3.02 -0.75 -12.63
N GLY A 30 2.76 0.34 -13.37
CA GLY A 30 2.00 1.47 -12.83
C GLY A 30 1.45 2.41 -13.91
N LEU A 31 0.81 3.51 -13.52
CA LEU A 31 0.13 4.44 -14.44
C LEU A 31 0.95 5.70 -14.76
N CYS A 32 1.85 6.10 -13.87
CA CYS A 32 2.57 7.37 -13.93
C CYS A 32 4.08 7.15 -13.80
N ASP A 33 4.83 7.87 -14.63
CA ASP A 33 6.29 7.87 -14.64
C ASP A 33 6.83 8.64 -13.42
N PRO A 34 7.70 8.04 -12.58
CA PRO A 34 8.25 8.71 -11.40
C PRO A 34 9.29 9.79 -11.73
N VAL A 35 9.84 9.85 -12.96
CA VAL A 35 10.98 10.74 -13.30
C VAL A 35 10.74 12.21 -12.96
N PRO A 36 9.57 12.83 -13.23
CA PRO A 36 9.34 14.23 -12.84
C PRO A 36 9.34 14.43 -11.32
N GLY A 37 8.77 13.48 -10.57
CA GLY A 37 8.75 13.50 -9.10
C GLY A 37 10.15 13.31 -8.52
N ARG A 38 10.93 12.37 -9.08
CA ARG A 38 12.35 12.15 -8.79
C ARG A 38 13.14 13.45 -8.91
N ASN A 39 13.06 14.10 -10.07
CA ASN A 39 13.87 15.30 -10.32
C ASN A 39 13.54 16.42 -9.32
N ALA A 40 12.27 16.59 -8.96
CA ALA A 40 11.85 17.54 -7.94
C ALA A 40 12.33 17.14 -6.53
N PHE A 41 12.30 15.84 -6.22
CA PHE A 41 12.76 15.29 -4.95
C PHE A 41 14.27 15.44 -4.78
N GLU A 42 15.07 15.05 -5.77
CA GLU A 42 16.53 15.18 -5.79
C GLU A 42 16.98 16.65 -5.68
N PHE A 43 16.21 17.57 -6.26
CA PHE A 43 16.47 19.01 -6.09
C PHE A 43 16.23 19.48 -4.65
N ALA A 44 15.17 18.99 -4.00
CA ALA A 44 14.75 19.45 -2.67
C ALA A 44 15.48 18.74 -1.51
N VAL A 45 15.86 17.47 -1.70
CA VAL A 45 16.36 16.59 -0.64
C VAL A 45 17.79 16.19 -0.94
N GLN A 46 18.70 16.54 -0.03
CA GLN A 46 20.13 16.26 -0.16
C GLN A 46 20.57 15.25 0.89
N LYS A 47 21.27 14.20 0.44
CA LYS A 47 21.80 13.13 1.28
C LYS A 47 22.69 13.65 2.42
N ASP A 48 23.53 14.64 2.15
CA ASP A 48 24.42 15.23 3.16
C ASP A 48 23.64 15.96 4.25
N ARG A 49 22.53 16.62 3.90
CA ARG A 49 21.64 17.27 4.88
C ARG A 49 20.92 16.27 5.78
N ILE A 50 20.50 15.13 5.23
CA ILE A 50 19.92 14.03 6.02
C ILE A 50 20.94 13.56 7.06
N ARG A 51 22.15 13.24 6.61
CA ARG A 51 23.25 12.76 7.48
C ARG A 51 23.64 13.78 8.54
N SER A 52 23.78 15.04 8.17
CA SER A 52 24.20 16.09 9.09
C SER A 52 23.09 16.57 10.04
N SER A 53 21.84 16.15 9.84
CA SER A 53 20.71 16.56 10.69
C SER A 53 20.82 16.05 12.13
N GLY A 54 21.55 14.94 12.35
CA GLY A 54 21.61 14.24 13.63
C GLY A 54 20.31 13.53 14.01
N MET A 55 19.30 13.52 13.14
CA MET A 55 18.04 12.82 13.35
C MET A 55 18.14 11.37 12.87
N MET A 56 17.66 10.43 13.68
CA MET A 56 17.49 9.05 13.24
C MET A 56 16.38 8.99 12.20
N LEU A 57 16.67 8.43 11.02
CA LEU A 57 15.71 8.29 9.93
C LEU A 57 15.47 6.80 9.64
N ARG A 58 14.21 6.43 9.42
CA ARG A 58 13.85 5.08 8.96
C ARG A 58 12.87 5.22 7.81
N VAL A 59 13.28 4.79 6.63
CA VAL A 59 12.47 4.79 5.41
C VAL A 59 12.21 3.35 5.02
N VAL A 60 10.97 3.02 4.68
CA VAL A 60 10.55 1.64 4.40
C VAL A 60 9.92 1.51 3.03
N ALA A 61 10.30 0.46 2.32
CA ALA A 61 9.64 0.03 1.09
C ALA A 61 9.38 -1.48 1.14
N THR A 62 8.45 -1.93 0.31
CA THR A 62 8.13 -3.35 0.16
C THR A 62 8.94 -3.93 -1.00
N SER A 63 9.77 -4.93 -0.73
CA SER A 63 10.47 -5.70 -1.76
C SER A 63 9.48 -6.53 -2.57
N LEU A 64 9.42 -6.34 -3.89
CA LEU A 64 8.61 -7.20 -4.76
C LEU A 64 9.20 -8.61 -4.90
N LYS A 65 10.50 -8.76 -4.66
CA LYS A 65 11.20 -10.04 -4.74
C LYS A 65 10.89 -10.93 -3.54
N THR A 66 10.81 -10.35 -2.34
CA THR A 66 10.70 -11.11 -1.08
C THR A 66 9.37 -10.91 -0.36
N GLY A 67 8.61 -9.87 -0.70
CA GLY A 67 7.42 -9.44 0.04
C GLY A 67 7.73 -8.85 1.42
N GLN A 68 9.00 -8.57 1.74
CA GLN A 68 9.44 -8.09 3.05
C GLN A 68 9.79 -6.60 3.03
N ALA A 69 9.78 -6.00 4.22
CA ALA A 69 10.25 -4.63 4.43
C ALA A 69 11.75 -4.51 4.18
N LYS A 70 12.14 -3.56 3.33
CA LYS A 70 13.50 -3.03 3.24
C LYS A 70 13.54 -1.69 3.96
N TRP A 71 14.50 -1.54 4.87
CA TRP A 71 14.71 -0.30 5.61
C TRP A 71 15.98 0.38 5.13
N TRP A 72 15.89 1.68 4.88
CA TRP A 72 17.03 2.59 4.76
C TRP A 72 17.08 3.49 5.99
N ASP A 73 18.30 3.84 6.38
CA ASP A 73 18.59 4.78 7.45
C ASP A 73 19.29 6.03 6.93
N GLU A 74 19.52 7.00 7.82
CA GLU A 74 20.20 8.25 7.49
C GLU A 74 21.62 8.06 6.91
N ASN A 75 22.27 6.93 7.22
CA ASN A 75 23.64 6.63 6.78
C ASN A 75 23.68 5.87 5.46
N SER A 76 22.55 5.31 5.02
CA SER A 76 22.44 4.50 3.83
C SER A 76 22.90 5.24 2.58
N ASP A 77 23.72 4.60 1.75
CA ASP A 77 24.26 5.27 0.57
C ASP A 77 23.21 5.56 -0.50
N THR A 78 22.15 4.76 -0.53
CA THR A 78 21.02 4.86 -1.45
C THR A 78 19.78 5.44 -0.76
N ILE A 79 19.93 6.28 0.28
CA ILE A 79 18.77 6.79 1.04
C ILE A 79 17.79 7.59 0.15
N ILE A 80 18.29 8.33 -0.84
CA ILE A 80 17.44 9.06 -1.79
C ILE A 80 16.57 8.09 -2.58
N GLN A 81 17.15 7.03 -3.16
CA GLN A 81 16.42 6.00 -3.87
C GLN A 81 15.48 5.22 -2.93
N GLY A 82 15.86 5.03 -1.66
CA GLY A 82 14.99 4.45 -0.63
C GLY A 82 13.74 5.29 -0.37
N CYS A 83 13.87 6.62 -0.33
CA CYS A 83 12.73 7.53 -0.25
C CYS A 83 11.83 7.45 -1.49
N GLU A 84 12.42 7.36 -2.68
CA GLU A 84 11.66 7.19 -3.92
C GLU A 84 10.90 5.86 -3.94
N ALA A 85 11.56 4.77 -3.55
CA ALA A 85 10.95 3.45 -3.43
C ALA A 85 9.80 3.45 -2.41
N SER A 86 9.98 4.10 -1.27
CA SER A 86 8.92 4.27 -0.25
C SER A 86 7.72 5.06 -0.77
N GLY A 87 7.90 5.93 -1.77
CA GLY A 87 6.84 6.72 -2.40
C GLY A 87 6.26 6.09 -3.67
N ALA A 88 6.76 4.94 -4.11
CA ALA A 88 6.31 4.25 -5.33
C ALA A 88 4.96 3.52 -5.09
N ILE A 89 3.90 4.31 -4.91
CA ILE A 89 2.56 3.80 -4.58
C ILE A 89 1.94 3.02 -5.73
N ALA A 90 1.80 1.71 -5.54
CA ALA A 90 1.23 0.83 -6.57
C ALA A 90 -0.31 0.89 -6.55
N PRO A 91 -1.00 0.83 -7.71
CA PRO A 91 -0.50 0.73 -9.09
C PRO A 91 -0.30 2.10 -9.77
N ILE A 92 -0.17 3.19 -9.01
CA ILE A 92 -0.16 4.55 -9.59
C ILE A 92 1.23 4.88 -10.12
N ILE A 93 2.26 4.73 -9.29
CA ILE A 93 3.65 5.02 -9.63
C ILE A 93 4.35 3.70 -9.96
N TYR A 94 5.21 3.71 -10.99
CA TYR A 94 5.99 2.52 -11.34
C TYR A 94 6.86 2.06 -10.15
N PRO A 95 7.03 0.74 -9.94
CA PRO A 95 7.99 0.22 -8.97
C PRO A 95 9.39 0.79 -9.20
N MET A 96 10.13 0.96 -8.11
CA MET A 96 11.48 1.50 -8.15
C MET A 96 12.54 0.42 -8.00
N GLU A 97 13.53 0.40 -8.88
CA GLU A 97 14.72 -0.45 -8.71
C GLU A 97 15.80 0.25 -7.90
N VAL A 98 16.26 -0.41 -6.83
CA VAL A 98 17.39 0.02 -6.02
C VAL A 98 18.33 -1.18 -5.89
N ASP A 99 19.59 -1.03 -6.28
CA ASP A 99 20.60 -2.11 -6.23
C ASP A 99 20.13 -3.43 -6.88
N HIS A 100 19.49 -3.34 -8.05
CA HIS A 100 18.95 -4.49 -8.81
C HIS A 100 17.79 -5.24 -8.14
N GLU A 101 17.10 -4.61 -7.19
CA GLU A 101 15.89 -5.13 -6.59
C GLU A 101 14.73 -4.14 -6.76
N ALA A 102 13.56 -4.64 -7.13
CA ALA A 102 12.37 -3.82 -7.34
C ALA A 102 11.56 -3.67 -6.05
N PHE A 103 11.14 -2.43 -5.78
CA PHE A 103 10.40 -2.03 -4.59
C PHE A 103 9.15 -1.25 -4.95
N VAL A 104 8.14 -1.37 -4.10
CA VAL A 104 6.96 -0.48 -4.07
C VAL A 104 6.86 0.15 -2.69
N ASP A 105 5.88 1.03 -2.50
CA ASP A 105 5.65 1.71 -1.23
C ASP A 105 5.59 0.74 -0.01
N GLY A 106 5.88 1.29 1.17
CA GLY A 106 5.93 0.54 2.42
C GLY A 106 4.57 0.29 3.08
N GLY A 107 3.45 0.66 2.45
CA GLY A 107 2.11 0.64 3.05
C GLY A 107 1.70 -0.74 3.55
N PHE A 108 2.02 -1.81 2.80
CA PHE A 108 1.66 -3.17 3.19
C PHE A 108 2.50 -3.76 4.33
N VAL A 109 3.73 -3.25 4.53
CA VAL A 109 4.68 -3.83 5.49
C VAL A 109 4.84 -2.98 6.75
N ALA A 110 4.71 -1.66 6.64
CA ALA A 110 4.81 -0.71 7.74
C ALA A 110 4.29 0.70 7.34
N ASN A 111 2.99 0.84 7.04
CA ASN A 111 2.38 2.12 6.68
C ASN A 111 2.61 3.21 7.74
N THR A 112 2.41 2.87 9.01
CA THR A 112 2.64 3.75 10.16
C THR A 112 3.66 3.05 11.07
N PRO A 113 4.97 3.29 10.92
CA PRO A 113 6.02 2.46 11.51
C PRO A 113 6.27 2.70 13.02
N ILE A 114 5.22 2.59 13.83
CA ILE A 114 5.22 2.82 15.28
C ILE A 114 6.11 1.81 15.98
N MET A 115 5.96 0.53 15.63
CA MET A 115 6.74 -0.57 16.17
C MET A 115 8.23 -0.35 15.92
N LYS A 116 8.59 0.10 14.72
CA LYS A 116 9.99 0.37 14.39
C LYS A 116 10.57 1.48 15.25
N ALA A 117 9.84 2.58 15.45
CA ALA A 117 10.27 3.66 16.35
C ALA A 117 10.49 3.16 17.80
N LEU A 118 9.58 2.33 18.31
CA LEU A 118 9.68 1.76 19.66
C LEU A 118 10.87 0.79 19.80
N GLN A 119 11.08 -0.08 18.80
CA GLN A 119 12.22 -1.00 18.74
C GLN A 119 13.55 -0.26 18.69
N ASP A 120 13.58 0.90 18.03
CA ASP A 120 14.75 1.78 17.96
C ASP A 120 14.92 2.66 19.22
N GLY A 121 14.08 2.47 20.24
CA GLY A 121 14.27 3.02 21.58
C GLY A 121 13.42 4.25 21.92
N ALA A 122 12.45 4.62 21.07
CA ALA A 122 11.56 5.74 21.35
C ALA A 122 10.76 5.50 22.65
N GLN A 123 10.76 6.50 23.54
CA GLN A 123 9.96 6.46 24.77
C GLN A 123 8.55 6.98 24.56
N THR A 124 8.43 7.96 23.66
CA THR A 124 7.19 8.57 23.21
C THR A 124 7.23 8.58 21.68
N VAL A 125 6.16 8.09 21.05
CA VAL A 125 5.95 8.16 19.61
C VAL A 125 4.83 9.15 19.34
N LEU A 126 5.10 10.15 18.50
CA LEU A 126 4.08 11.07 18.00
C LEU A 126 3.75 10.70 16.55
N VAL A 127 2.51 10.26 16.33
CA VAL A 127 1.99 9.89 15.03
C VAL A 127 1.27 11.08 14.41
N VAL A 128 1.62 11.42 13.17
CA VAL A 128 0.85 12.35 12.35
C VAL A 128 -0.03 11.52 11.44
N ASN A 129 -1.28 11.31 11.83
CA ASN A 129 -2.22 10.54 11.03
C ASN A 129 -2.88 11.45 10.00
N LEU A 130 -2.97 10.99 8.76
CA LEU A 130 -3.60 11.76 7.68
C LEU A 130 -5.10 11.48 7.57
N ASP A 131 -5.56 10.38 8.14
CA ASP A 131 -6.95 9.95 8.11
C ASP A 131 -7.67 10.28 9.43
N PRO A 132 -8.96 10.64 9.39
CA PRO A 132 -9.78 10.69 10.60
C PRO A 132 -9.84 9.32 11.27
N LEU A 133 -9.75 9.27 12.61
CA LEU A 133 -9.91 8.02 13.39
C LEU A 133 -11.33 7.44 13.34
N SER A 134 -12.30 8.21 12.84
CA SER A 134 -13.66 7.73 12.57
C SER A 134 -13.67 6.71 11.43
N THR A 135 -14.71 5.88 11.34
CA THR A 135 -15.00 4.99 10.20
C THR A 135 -15.41 5.77 8.93
N SER A 136 -14.71 6.87 8.63
CA SER A 136 -14.89 7.66 7.43
C SER A 136 -14.55 6.79 6.22
N GLY A 137 -15.57 6.53 5.40
CA GLY A 137 -15.48 5.69 4.22
C GLY A 137 -16.40 4.47 4.27
N LEU A 138 -16.90 4.05 5.44
CA LEU A 138 -17.88 2.96 5.48
C LEU A 138 -19.18 3.35 4.77
N ILE A 139 -19.59 2.52 3.82
CA ILE A 139 -20.84 2.68 3.10
C ILE A 139 -21.97 2.08 3.95
N SER A 140 -22.68 2.94 4.67
CA SER A 140 -23.82 2.54 5.50
C SER A 140 -25.09 2.26 4.71
N ASN A 141 -25.25 2.88 3.53
CA ASN A 141 -26.40 2.68 2.65
C ASN A 141 -25.98 2.75 1.17
N LEU A 142 -25.85 1.57 0.56
CA LEU A 142 -25.44 1.44 -0.84
C LEU A 142 -26.46 2.06 -1.82
N GLN A 143 -27.76 1.97 -1.52
CA GLN A 143 -28.81 2.50 -2.40
C GLN A 143 -28.81 4.03 -2.43
N ALA A 144 -28.57 4.67 -1.27
CA ALA A 144 -28.41 6.11 -1.20
C ALA A 144 -27.17 6.57 -1.97
N LEU A 145 -26.05 5.85 -1.85
CA LEU A 145 -24.83 6.11 -2.62
C LEU A 145 -25.07 6.00 -4.12
N GLN A 146 -25.74 4.94 -4.58
CA GLN A 146 -26.09 4.72 -5.99
C GLN A 146 -26.97 5.82 -6.58
N LYS A 147 -27.80 6.48 -5.76
CA LYS A 147 -28.62 7.62 -6.20
C LYS A 147 -27.84 8.94 -6.23
N ALA A 148 -26.83 9.09 -5.37
CA ALA A 148 -26.12 10.35 -5.16
C ALA A 148 -24.84 10.48 -5.99
N ASP A 149 -24.20 9.36 -6.35
CA ASP A 149 -22.90 9.35 -7.02
C ASP A 149 -22.90 8.35 -8.18
N THR A 150 -22.41 8.77 -9.34
CA THR A 150 -22.27 7.92 -10.52
C THR A 150 -21.02 7.03 -10.47
N ASN A 151 -20.07 7.32 -9.57
CA ASN A 151 -18.81 6.61 -9.40
C ASN A 151 -18.84 5.63 -8.23
N VAL A 152 -19.98 4.96 -8.01
CA VAL A 152 -20.20 4.03 -6.88
C VAL A 152 -19.07 3.02 -6.72
N GLY A 153 -18.57 2.45 -7.81
CA GLY A 153 -17.47 1.48 -7.78
C GLY A 153 -16.18 2.04 -7.18
N LEU A 154 -15.81 3.27 -7.52
CA LEU A 154 -14.64 3.94 -6.93
C LEU A 154 -14.85 4.25 -5.45
N ARG A 155 -16.08 4.61 -5.06
CA ARG A 155 -16.42 4.85 -3.65
C ARG A 155 -16.35 3.56 -2.83
N ILE A 156 -16.76 2.42 -3.40
CA ILE A 156 -16.62 1.10 -2.77
C ILE A 156 -15.13 0.75 -2.65
N MET A 157 -14.34 0.89 -3.70
CA MET A 157 -12.90 0.61 -3.66
C MET A 157 -12.19 1.47 -2.60
N GLN A 158 -12.52 2.77 -2.52
CA GLN A 158 -11.98 3.65 -1.49
C GLN A 158 -12.40 3.18 -0.08
N SER A 159 -13.66 2.77 0.09
CA SER A 159 -14.14 2.19 1.36
C SER A 159 -13.34 0.95 1.74
N GLU A 160 -13.13 0.02 0.80
CA GLU A 160 -12.35 -1.19 1.03
C GLU A 160 -10.90 -0.87 1.41
N PHE A 161 -10.27 0.08 0.70
CA PHE A 161 -8.93 0.55 1.01
C PHE A 161 -8.84 1.15 2.42
N ASN A 162 -9.79 2.00 2.80
CA ASN A 162 -9.84 2.60 4.14
C ASN A 162 -10.00 1.52 5.23
N ILE A 163 -10.87 0.52 5.01
CA ILE A 163 -11.02 -0.62 5.94
C ILE A 163 -9.70 -1.39 6.07
N MET A 164 -9.03 -1.64 4.94
CA MET A 164 -7.75 -2.33 4.92
C MET A 164 -6.70 -1.55 5.74
N GLN A 165 -6.55 -0.25 5.46
CA GLN A 165 -5.58 0.62 6.13
C GLN A 165 -5.82 0.68 7.65
N GLN A 166 -7.07 0.87 8.06
CA GLN A 166 -7.41 1.04 9.47
C GLN A 166 -7.31 -0.28 10.24
N ARG A 167 -7.93 -1.36 9.73
CA ARG A 167 -8.01 -2.63 10.47
C ARG A 167 -6.75 -3.47 10.40
N TYR A 168 -6.13 -3.55 9.24
CA TYR A 168 -5.03 -4.51 9.05
C TYR A 168 -3.67 -3.88 9.29
N PHE A 169 -3.50 -2.58 9.06
CA PHE A 169 -2.21 -1.93 9.29
C PHE A 169 -2.20 -1.15 10.61
N LEU A 170 -3.05 -0.13 10.79
CA LEU A 170 -2.98 0.70 11.99
C LEU A 170 -3.35 -0.07 13.26
N GLU A 171 -4.49 -0.76 13.27
CA GLU A 171 -4.92 -1.51 14.46
C GLU A 171 -3.98 -2.68 14.80
N HIS A 172 -3.46 -3.38 13.80
CA HIS A 172 -2.50 -4.46 14.04
C HIS A 172 -1.16 -3.92 14.59
N GLU A 173 -0.66 -2.83 14.00
CA GLU A 173 0.55 -2.16 14.47
C GLU A 173 0.38 -1.69 15.93
N LEU A 174 -0.76 -1.05 16.24
CA LEU A 174 -1.09 -0.61 17.60
C LEU A 174 -1.26 -1.77 18.57
N GLN A 175 -1.90 -2.86 18.16
CA GLN A 175 -2.02 -4.06 18.98
C GLN A 175 -0.65 -4.55 19.42
N MET A 176 0.27 -4.70 18.48
CA MET A 176 1.63 -5.14 18.77
C MET A 176 2.39 -4.13 19.62
N ALA A 177 2.29 -2.83 19.28
CA ALA A 177 3.00 -1.76 19.96
C ALA A 177 2.53 -1.58 21.41
N CYS A 178 1.22 -1.45 21.64
CA CYS A 178 0.63 -1.23 22.96
C CYS A 178 0.79 -2.45 23.88
N TRP A 179 0.83 -3.67 23.33
CA TRP A 179 1.08 -4.87 24.13
C TRP A 179 2.56 -5.11 24.42
N GLY A 180 3.43 -4.91 23.42
CA GLY A 180 4.87 -5.12 23.55
C GLY A 180 5.59 -4.02 24.34
N PHE A 181 5.03 -2.80 24.35
CA PHE A 181 5.63 -1.61 24.94
C PHE A 181 4.64 -0.86 25.86
N PRO A 182 4.12 -1.51 26.92
CA PRO A 182 3.03 -0.96 27.73
C PRO A 182 3.39 0.33 28.50
N ASP A 183 4.68 0.58 28.74
CA ASP A 183 5.17 1.76 29.47
C ASP A 183 5.52 2.93 28.52
N ARG A 184 5.28 2.78 27.21
CA ARG A 184 5.58 3.80 26.19
C ARG A 184 4.32 4.58 25.83
N LYS A 185 4.50 5.85 25.48
CA LYS A 185 3.40 6.72 25.05
C LYS A 185 3.30 6.75 23.54
N ILE A 186 2.12 6.47 23.00
CA ILE A 186 1.86 6.55 21.56
C ILE A 186 0.74 7.56 21.36
N LEU A 187 1.12 8.77 20.96
CA LEU A 187 0.25 9.91 20.81
C LEU A 187 -0.01 10.18 19.33
N ALA A 188 -1.19 10.68 18.96
CA ALA A 188 -1.48 11.01 17.58
C ALA A 188 -2.21 12.35 17.42
N TYR A 189 -1.79 13.12 16.44
CA TYR A 189 -2.65 14.14 15.83
C TYR A 189 -3.43 13.48 14.69
N THR A 190 -4.74 13.70 14.70
CA THR A 190 -5.67 13.15 13.71
C THR A 190 -6.63 14.26 13.28
N PRO A 191 -6.85 14.44 11.97
CA PRO A 191 -7.82 15.40 11.50
C PRO A 191 -9.24 14.92 11.83
N THR A 192 -10.13 15.84 12.15
CA THR A 192 -11.55 15.52 12.45
C THR A 192 -12.38 15.25 11.19
N LYS A 193 -11.86 15.64 10.02
CA LYS A 193 -12.46 15.50 8.70
C LYS A 193 -11.38 15.13 7.69
N ASP A 194 -11.79 14.53 6.58
CA ASP A 194 -10.89 14.27 5.46
C ASP A 194 -10.20 15.58 5.00
N PRO A 195 -8.86 15.64 4.97
CA PRO A 195 -8.13 16.85 4.61
C PRO A 195 -8.27 17.21 3.12
N GLY A 196 -8.59 16.26 2.23
CA GLY A 196 -8.85 16.57 0.83
C GLY A 196 -8.51 15.45 -0.15
N ASP A 197 -8.68 15.76 -1.44
CA ASP A 197 -8.47 14.80 -2.53
C ASP A 197 -6.98 14.49 -2.76
N PHE A 198 -6.65 13.20 -2.59
CA PHE A 198 -5.31 12.61 -2.71
C PHE A 198 -4.64 12.83 -4.07
N LEU A 199 -5.40 12.99 -5.17
CA LEU A 199 -4.85 13.02 -6.53
C LEU A 199 -5.02 14.35 -7.26
N SER A 200 -5.49 15.40 -6.59
CA SER A 200 -5.75 16.69 -7.24
C SER A 200 -4.49 17.52 -7.50
N PHE A 201 -3.48 17.41 -6.62
CA PHE A 201 -2.18 18.12 -6.64
C PHE A 201 -2.22 19.63 -6.95
N SER A 202 -3.37 20.30 -6.76
CA SER A 202 -3.47 21.74 -7.01
C SER A 202 -2.89 22.54 -5.85
N SER A 203 -2.20 23.65 -6.14
CA SER A 203 -1.62 24.52 -5.10
C SER A 203 -2.64 24.98 -4.06
N VAL A 204 -3.87 25.27 -4.49
CA VAL A 204 -4.99 25.66 -3.60
C VAL A 204 -5.41 24.52 -2.69
N ALA A 205 -5.53 23.28 -3.21
CA ALA A 205 -5.86 22.12 -2.39
C ALA A 205 -4.73 21.80 -1.40
N LEU A 206 -3.48 21.83 -1.86
CA LEU A 206 -2.30 21.63 -1.01
C LEU A 206 -2.21 22.66 0.12
N GLN A 207 -2.47 23.94 -0.17
CA GLN A 207 -2.47 24.97 0.86
C GLN A 207 -3.60 24.77 1.87
N ARG A 208 -4.82 24.43 1.40
CA ARG A 208 -5.94 24.11 2.30
C ARG A 208 -5.62 22.95 3.23
N MET A 209 -5.02 21.87 2.73
CA MET A 209 -4.62 20.73 3.55
C MET A 209 -3.60 21.13 4.63
N ARG A 210 -2.64 22.01 4.29
CA ARG A 210 -1.67 22.54 5.27
C ARG A 210 -2.36 23.38 6.34
N ASP A 211 -3.23 24.30 5.94
CA ASP A 211 -3.95 25.18 6.87
C ASP A 211 -4.82 24.36 7.83
N GLN A 212 -5.49 23.32 7.35
CA GLN A 212 -6.26 22.38 8.16
C GLN A 212 -5.39 21.58 9.14
N GLY A 213 -4.19 21.16 8.73
CA GLY A 213 -3.24 20.51 9.62
C GLY A 213 -2.82 21.41 10.78
N VAL A 214 -2.46 22.67 10.47
CA VAL A 214 -2.13 23.68 11.48
C VAL A 214 -3.30 23.95 12.42
N GLN A 215 -4.51 24.07 11.87
CA GLN A 215 -5.73 24.26 12.64
C GLN A 215 -5.98 23.08 13.60
N THR A 216 -5.84 21.85 13.11
CA THR A 216 -6.05 20.63 13.91
C THR A 216 -5.13 20.61 15.13
N VAL A 217 -3.84 20.89 14.95
CA VAL A 217 -2.85 20.90 16.05
C VAL A 217 -3.14 22.02 17.06
N ASN A 218 -3.67 23.16 16.62
CA ASN A 218 -4.00 24.28 17.52
C ASN A 218 -5.30 24.07 18.30
N GLU A 219 -6.25 23.29 17.77
CA GLU A 219 -7.58 23.13 18.35
C GLU A 219 -7.74 21.83 19.15
N THR A 220 -6.83 20.87 18.98
CA THR A 220 -6.93 19.54 19.59
C THR A 220 -5.64 19.12 20.28
N GLU A 221 -5.78 18.45 21.42
CA GLU A 221 -4.68 17.74 22.05
C GLU A 221 -4.45 16.39 21.35
N PRO A 222 -3.20 15.90 21.29
CA PRO A 222 -2.93 14.62 20.68
C PRO A 222 -3.56 13.50 21.50
N VAL A 223 -4.13 12.52 20.81
CA VAL A 223 -4.86 11.43 21.46
C VAL A 223 -3.92 10.26 21.74
N ASP A 224 -4.07 9.63 22.91
CA ASP A 224 -3.37 8.38 23.22
C ASP A 224 -3.99 7.21 22.43
N LEU A 225 -3.21 6.69 21.47
CA LEU A 225 -3.66 5.61 20.59
C LEU A 225 -3.82 4.28 21.32
N CYS A 226 -3.08 4.03 22.39
CA CYS A 226 -3.24 2.81 23.18
C CYS A 226 -4.51 2.86 24.03
N GLU A 227 -4.82 4.00 24.65
CA GLU A 227 -6.09 4.18 25.36
C GLU A 227 -7.29 3.99 24.41
N LEU A 228 -7.24 4.61 23.23
CA LEU A 228 -8.26 4.42 22.20
C LEU A 228 -8.37 2.96 21.76
N PHE A 229 -7.25 2.32 21.44
CA PHE A 229 -7.21 0.91 21.03
C PHE A 229 -7.86 0.01 22.09
N PHE A 230 -7.47 0.13 23.37
CA PHE A 230 -8.05 -0.69 24.44
C PHE A 230 -9.53 -0.42 24.70
N LYS A 231 -9.98 0.83 24.51
CA LYS A 231 -11.39 1.18 24.64
C LYS A 231 -12.25 0.50 23.57
N HIS A 232 -11.72 0.33 22.36
CA HIS A 232 -12.45 -0.28 21.24
C HIS A 232 -12.28 -1.82 21.14
N TYR A 233 -11.16 -2.38 21.60
CA TYR A 233 -10.80 -3.81 21.44
C TYR A 233 -10.79 -4.61 22.76
N SER A 234 -11.64 -4.22 23.71
CA SER A 234 -11.68 -4.57 25.15
C SER A 234 -11.56 -6.04 25.61
N THR A 235 -11.38 -7.08 24.78
CA THR A 235 -11.60 -8.46 25.27
C THR A 235 -10.38 -9.30 25.59
N ASP A 236 -9.17 -9.04 25.05
CA ASP A 236 -8.00 -9.90 25.35
C ASP A 236 -6.71 -9.08 25.49
N LYS A 237 -6.49 -8.47 26.66
CA LYS A 237 -5.14 -7.97 27.00
C LYS A 237 -4.25 -9.18 27.26
N PRO A 238 -3.13 -9.36 26.53
CA PRO A 238 -2.22 -10.46 26.79
C PRO A 238 -1.68 -10.38 28.21
N ASN A 239 -1.52 -11.56 28.82
CA ASN A 239 -0.90 -11.72 30.12
C ASN A 239 0.60 -11.37 30.06
N LYS A 240 1.28 -11.35 31.21
CA LYS A 240 2.68 -10.92 31.32
C LYS A 240 3.64 -11.77 30.48
N GLU A 241 3.37 -13.07 30.34
CA GLU A 241 4.19 -14.00 29.54
C GLU A 241 3.97 -13.80 28.04
N GLU A 242 2.73 -13.58 27.63
CA GLU A 242 2.37 -13.26 26.24
C GLU A 242 2.97 -11.92 25.78
N ARG A 243 2.98 -10.91 26.66
CA ARG A 243 3.66 -9.62 26.39
C ARG A 243 5.17 -9.80 26.20
N ALA A 244 5.81 -10.62 27.04
CA ALA A 244 7.23 -10.91 26.92
C ALA A 244 7.56 -11.67 25.63
N ALA A 245 6.65 -12.51 25.13
CA ALA A 245 6.79 -13.21 23.86
C ALA A 245 6.59 -12.32 22.62
N LEU A 246 5.85 -11.21 22.74
CA LEU A 246 5.64 -10.21 21.70
C LEU A 246 6.79 -9.19 21.64
N ALA A 247 7.37 -8.86 22.80
CA ALA A 247 8.53 -7.98 22.90
C ALA A 247 9.73 -8.57 22.12
N GLY A 248 10.15 -7.89 21.05
CA GLY A 248 11.30 -8.28 20.24
C GLY A 248 11.00 -9.19 19.05
N ARG A 249 9.73 -9.53 18.77
CA ARG A 249 9.36 -10.15 17.49
C ARG A 249 9.15 -9.07 16.42
N PRO A 250 9.69 -9.26 15.19
CA PRO A 250 9.23 -8.45 14.06
C PRO A 250 7.72 -8.67 13.89
N PRO A 251 6.97 -7.68 13.37
CA PRO A 251 5.56 -7.88 13.05
C PRO A 251 5.43 -9.16 12.21
N PRO A 252 4.50 -10.06 12.54
CA PRO A 252 4.30 -11.25 11.74
C PRO A 252 3.93 -10.79 10.33
N VAL A 253 4.79 -11.10 9.34
CA VAL A 253 4.44 -10.98 7.93
C VAL A 253 3.12 -11.72 7.78
N VAL A 254 2.06 -10.99 7.42
CA VAL A 254 0.74 -11.57 7.13
C VAL A 254 0.97 -12.60 6.02
N TYR A 255 0.99 -13.87 6.43
CA TYR A 255 1.25 -15.08 5.64
C TYR A 255 2.61 -15.19 4.92
N ALA A 256 3.67 -15.45 5.68
CA ALA A 256 4.65 -16.44 5.23
C ALA A 256 4.15 -17.84 5.64
N ALA A 257 3.17 -18.37 4.91
CA ALA A 257 2.92 -19.80 4.96
C ALA A 257 4.22 -20.49 4.54
N ARG A 258 4.91 -21.08 5.51
CA ARG A 258 5.98 -22.06 5.27
C ARG A 258 5.43 -23.10 4.31
N LEU A 259 5.81 -23.04 3.04
CA LEU A 259 5.76 -24.20 2.15
C LEU A 259 6.82 -25.19 2.67
N ARG A 260 6.50 -25.89 3.76
CA ARG A 260 7.25 -27.03 4.24
C ARG A 260 6.59 -28.29 3.70
N GLY A 261 7.23 -28.86 2.68
CA GLY A 261 7.25 -30.30 2.41
C GLY A 261 5.96 -30.90 1.85
N ALA A 262 5.96 -31.16 0.55
CA ALA A 262 5.33 -32.37 0.02
C ALA A 262 6.42 -33.18 -0.70
N PRO A 263 6.64 -34.45 -0.33
CA PRO A 263 7.67 -35.28 -0.96
C PRO A 263 7.23 -35.71 -2.35
N ALA A 264 8.21 -35.83 -3.24
CA ALA A 264 8.08 -36.52 -4.51
C ALA A 264 7.54 -37.94 -4.29
N LYS A 265 6.47 -38.30 -5.01
CA LYS A 265 6.19 -39.66 -5.50
C LYS A 265 5.14 -39.58 -6.61
N LEU A 266 5.63 -39.49 -7.84
CA LEU A 266 4.86 -39.78 -9.04
C LEU A 266 4.67 -41.31 -9.08
N HIS A 267 3.49 -41.80 -8.74
CA HIS A 267 3.10 -43.18 -9.03
C HIS A 267 1.90 -43.15 -9.99
N ALA A 268 2.13 -43.71 -11.17
CA ALA A 268 1.10 -44.06 -12.13
C ALA A 268 0.08 -44.99 -11.50
N LEU A 269 -1.21 -44.64 -11.60
CA LEU A 269 -2.30 -45.58 -11.43
C LEU A 269 -3.34 -45.38 -12.53
N THR A 270 -3.54 -46.49 -13.21
CA THR A 270 -4.41 -46.79 -14.33
C THR A 270 -5.89 -46.70 -13.99
N SER A 271 -6.66 -46.28 -14.99
CA SER A 271 -8.08 -46.59 -15.29
C SER A 271 -8.89 -47.37 -14.24
N SER A 272 -9.95 -46.75 -13.73
CA SER A 272 -11.29 -47.35 -13.71
C SER A 272 -12.36 -46.29 -13.44
N THR A 273 -13.35 -46.28 -14.31
CA THR A 273 -14.59 -45.51 -14.31
C THR A 273 -15.47 -45.75 -13.08
N SER A 274 -16.01 -44.67 -12.48
CA SER A 274 -17.45 -44.55 -12.18
C SER A 274 -17.80 -43.15 -11.67
N SER A 275 -18.85 -42.61 -12.26
CA SER A 275 -19.54 -41.33 -12.06
C SER A 275 -19.70 -40.83 -10.61
N GLN A 276 -19.39 -39.54 -10.39
CA GLN A 276 -20.36 -38.53 -9.91
C GLN A 276 -19.74 -37.10 -9.93
N SER A 277 -20.41 -36.20 -10.65
CA SER A 277 -20.34 -34.72 -10.67
C SER A 277 -18.95 -34.06 -10.55
N ALA A 278 -18.21 -34.02 -11.65
CA ALA A 278 -17.18 -33.01 -11.87
C ALA A 278 -17.83 -31.73 -12.41
N LEU A 279 -17.69 -30.60 -11.71
CA LEU A 279 -17.84 -29.28 -12.31
C LEU A 279 -16.91 -29.23 -13.54
N SER A 280 -17.41 -28.76 -14.68
CA SER A 280 -16.62 -28.75 -15.91
C SER A 280 -15.42 -27.81 -15.75
N LEU A 281 -14.30 -28.12 -16.42
CA LEU A 281 -13.13 -27.23 -16.52
C LEU A 281 -13.54 -25.79 -16.94
N GLN A 282 -14.65 -25.65 -17.67
CA GLN A 282 -15.30 -24.39 -18.01
C GLN A 282 -15.71 -23.59 -16.77
N GLN A 283 -16.35 -24.21 -15.77
CA GLN A 283 -16.79 -23.53 -14.55
C GLN A 283 -15.62 -23.10 -13.65
N TRP A 284 -14.50 -23.83 -13.70
CA TRP A 284 -13.26 -23.45 -13.01
C TRP A 284 -12.55 -22.27 -13.72
N MET A 285 -12.64 -22.21 -15.06
CA MET A 285 -12.14 -21.09 -15.85
C MET A 285 -13.01 -19.84 -15.68
N ASP A 286 -14.35 -19.98 -15.64
CA ASP A 286 -15.30 -18.88 -15.43
C ASP A 286 -15.11 -18.21 -14.06
N MET A 287 -14.80 -18.99 -13.01
CA MET A 287 -14.53 -18.45 -11.66
C MET A 287 -13.26 -17.59 -11.61
N ARG A 288 -12.21 -17.92 -12.39
CA ARG A 288 -10.98 -17.10 -12.48
C ARG A 288 -11.16 -15.90 -13.43
N PHE A 289 -11.93 -16.05 -14.51
CA PHE A 289 -12.23 -14.96 -15.44
C PHE A 289 -13.02 -13.83 -14.77
N THR A 290 -13.95 -14.16 -13.88
CA THR A 290 -14.76 -13.14 -13.19
C THR A 290 -13.94 -12.32 -12.20
N THR A 291 -12.96 -12.91 -11.51
CA THR A 291 -12.09 -12.17 -10.56
C THR A 291 -11.03 -11.32 -11.28
N CYS A 292 -10.55 -11.75 -12.45
CA CYS A 292 -9.54 -11.02 -13.23
C CYS A 292 -10.15 -9.83 -14.00
N CYS A 293 -11.35 -9.98 -14.56
CA CYS A 293 -12.04 -8.88 -15.27
C CYS A 293 -12.44 -7.72 -14.35
N PHE A 294 -12.71 -7.97 -13.05
CA PHE A 294 -13.02 -6.90 -12.10
C PHE A 294 -11.82 -5.96 -11.86
N LEU A 295 -10.59 -6.48 -11.81
CA LEU A 295 -9.38 -5.66 -11.71
C LEU A 295 -9.00 -4.95 -13.02
N LEU A 296 -9.30 -5.56 -14.18
CA LEU A 296 -8.95 -5.04 -15.50
C LEU A 296 -9.92 -3.96 -16.00
N GLY A 297 -11.21 -4.02 -15.62
CA GLY A 297 -12.22 -3.02 -16.02
C GLY A 297 -12.16 -1.70 -15.24
N LEU A 298 -11.64 -1.71 -14.01
CA LEU A 298 -11.61 -0.54 -13.13
C LEU A 298 -10.53 0.50 -13.49
N LEU A 299 -9.46 0.10 -14.20
CA LEU A 299 -8.37 1.00 -14.57
C LEU A 299 -8.58 1.71 -15.94
N ALA A 300 -9.51 1.23 -16.76
CA ALA A 300 -9.75 1.78 -18.11
C ALA A 300 -10.67 3.02 -18.14
N GLY A 301 -11.32 3.36 -17.02
CA GLY A 301 -12.25 4.49 -16.89
C GLY A 301 -11.69 5.72 -16.17
N PHE A 302 -10.39 5.77 -15.86
CA PHE A 302 -9.82 6.90 -15.14
C PHE A 302 -9.78 8.16 -16.02
N SER A 303 -10.70 9.08 -15.76
CA SER A 303 -10.46 10.51 -15.98
C SER A 303 -9.49 11.03 -14.92
N LEU A 304 -8.25 10.54 -14.95
CA LEU A 304 -7.13 11.22 -14.32
C LEU A 304 -6.90 12.49 -15.14
N LYS A 305 -7.36 13.63 -14.62
CA LYS A 305 -7.15 14.95 -15.22
C LYS A 305 -5.68 15.13 -15.61
N GLN A 306 -5.37 14.95 -16.90
CA GLN A 306 -4.22 15.42 -17.72
C GLN A 306 -2.80 15.51 -17.14
N SER A 307 -2.55 15.16 -15.87
CA SER A 307 -1.34 15.56 -15.15
C SER A 307 -0.20 14.55 -15.31
N CYS A 308 -0.51 13.26 -15.50
CA CYS A 308 0.52 12.23 -15.74
C CYS A 308 0.94 12.08 -17.22
N VAL A 309 0.23 12.66 -18.19
CA VAL A 309 0.38 12.28 -19.62
C VAL A 309 1.39 13.15 -20.39
N ARG A 310 1.98 14.19 -19.79
CA ARG A 310 2.78 15.17 -20.57
C ARG A 310 4.27 14.85 -20.77
N SER A 311 4.84 13.79 -20.21
CA SER A 311 6.30 13.51 -20.31
C SER A 311 6.70 12.29 -21.13
N SER A 312 5.78 11.48 -21.64
CA SER A 312 6.07 10.19 -22.29
C SER A 312 6.50 10.27 -23.77
N LEU A 313 6.90 11.44 -24.27
CA LEU A 313 7.28 11.65 -25.69
C LEU A 313 8.79 11.74 -25.96
N LEU A 314 9.65 11.24 -25.07
CA LEU A 314 11.08 11.09 -25.37
C LEU A 314 11.46 9.61 -25.52
N PRO A 315 12.07 9.21 -26.67
CA PRO A 315 12.56 7.86 -26.85
C PRO A 315 13.76 7.62 -25.93
N TYR A 316 13.68 6.59 -25.08
CA TYR A 316 14.85 6.06 -24.37
C TYR A 316 15.57 5.05 -25.28
N PRO A 317 16.91 4.97 -25.22
CA PRO A 317 17.69 4.02 -25.99
C PRO A 317 17.43 2.60 -25.48
N GLU A 318 17.40 1.66 -26.43
CA GLU A 318 17.22 0.22 -26.22
C GLU A 318 18.26 -0.30 -25.19
N LEU A 319 17.77 -0.98 -24.15
CA LEU A 319 18.59 -1.83 -23.30
C LEU A 319 18.73 -3.18 -23.99
N ASP A 320 19.90 -3.45 -24.56
CA ASP A 320 20.31 -4.79 -24.97
C ASP A 320 20.51 -5.66 -23.71
N VAL A 321 19.50 -6.49 -23.38
CA VAL A 321 19.62 -7.83 -22.76
C VAL A 321 18.46 -8.71 -23.24
#